data_AF-W9WL98-F1
#
_entry.id   AF-W9WL98-F1
#
_cell.length_a   1.000
_cell.length_b   1.000
_cell.length_c   1.000
_cell.angle_alpha   90.00
_cell.angle_beta   90.00
_cell.angle_gamma   90.00
#
_symmetry.space_group_name_H-M   'P 1'
#
loop_
_entity.id
_entity.type
_entity.pdbx_description
1 polymer ?
#
loop_
_entity_poly.entity_id
_entity_poly.type
_entity_poly.pdbx_seq_one_letter_code
_entity_poly.pdbx_strand_id
1 'polypeptide(L)'
;MHPEGERRYDEYYAKSIESYRQDICDPIKMRQEPTLAAGLLLCYTTMGSRPSWTVHLNGAFSLLRSGGWLINPSGFASEVLTVLGIFDLPTHTIGRRTPSPCIWYNFCRFKRGIESISGIPYTLLDLLSTIEDPDIEDQLWAWTYVEVSTLAQQRMWNATRLAGIISAREYQAQRGSNTAKLMHPHHTTKGDISTGVLIQDILGTFEVIGNEASHESYDYVWNTLLFPLFIAASQARWLSEVQKTLIDKIWTKCFTYDGVMIKYYRAPLDLIHELWGGPARTAKQLAQARNVEISLF
;
A
#
# COMPACT_ATOMS: atom_id res chain seq x y z
N MET A 1 20.07 10.41 6.54
CA MET A 1 21.28 10.04 5.77
C MET A 1 22.29 11.17 5.88
N HIS A 2 23.58 10.85 6.00
CA HIS A 2 24.67 11.82 5.93
C HIS A 2 24.67 12.52 4.54
N PRO A 3 25.00 13.81 4.42
CA PRO A 3 24.93 14.56 3.14
C PRO A 3 25.74 13.93 1.98
N GLU A 4 26.84 13.25 2.30
CA GLU A 4 27.64 12.50 1.32
C GLU A 4 26.92 11.26 0.77
N GLY A 5 26.01 10.67 1.56
CA GLY A 5 25.19 9.53 1.17
C GLY A 5 24.13 9.91 0.14
N GLU A 6 23.55 11.12 0.22
CA GLU A 6 22.57 11.60 -0.77
C GLU A 6 23.22 11.88 -2.14
N ARG A 7 24.40 12.54 -2.16
CA ARG A 7 25.11 12.79 -3.43
C ARG A 7 25.53 11.48 -4.12
N ARG A 8 25.96 10.49 -3.34
CA ARG A 8 26.32 9.16 -3.88
C ARG A 8 25.09 8.35 -4.28
N TYR A 9 23.92 8.58 -3.65
CA TYR A 9 22.68 7.86 -3.98
C TYR A 9 22.28 8.07 -5.44
N ASP A 10 22.27 9.33 -5.92
CA ASP A 10 21.88 9.61 -7.31
C ASP A 10 22.88 9.02 -8.32
N GLU A 11 24.17 9.05 -8.02
CA GLU A 11 25.22 8.44 -8.83
C GLU A 11 25.07 6.91 -8.90
N TYR A 12 24.93 6.25 -7.75
CA TYR A 12 24.72 4.80 -7.70
C TYR A 12 23.41 4.40 -8.34
N TYR A 13 22.34 5.15 -8.14
CA TYR A 13 21.06 4.91 -8.79
C TYR A 13 21.18 4.99 -10.32
N ALA A 14 21.83 6.03 -10.85
CA ALA A 14 22.04 6.17 -12.28
C ALA A 14 22.85 5.00 -12.86
N LYS A 15 23.93 4.59 -12.18
CA LYS A 15 24.73 3.43 -12.55
C LYS A 15 23.92 2.13 -12.51
N SER A 16 23.10 1.93 -11.48
CA SER A 16 22.24 0.75 -11.33
C SER A 16 21.19 0.66 -12.43
N ILE A 17 20.55 1.78 -12.80
CA ILE A 17 19.60 1.82 -13.91
C ILE A 17 20.27 1.48 -15.24
N GLU A 18 21.47 2.02 -15.49
CA GLU A 18 22.20 1.75 -16.71
C GLU A 18 22.60 0.28 -16.82
N SER A 19 23.17 -0.28 -15.75
CA SER A 19 23.51 -1.71 -15.70
C SER A 19 22.27 -2.60 -15.86
N TYR A 20 21.16 -2.24 -15.21
CA TYR A 20 19.91 -2.98 -15.32
C TYR A 20 19.36 -2.98 -16.74
N ARG A 21 19.42 -1.84 -17.44
CA ARG A 21 19.01 -1.74 -18.85
C ARG A 21 19.87 -2.61 -19.75
N GLN A 22 21.19 -2.61 -19.54
CA GLN A 22 22.11 -3.47 -20.28
C GLN A 22 21.78 -4.95 -20.10
N ASP A 23 21.46 -5.37 -18.88
CA ASP A 23 21.09 -6.76 -18.60
C ASP A 23 19.74 -7.14 -19.23
N ILE A 24 18.75 -6.23 -19.29
CA ILE A 24 17.47 -6.47 -19.97
C ILE A 24 17.67 -6.61 -21.49
N CYS A 25 18.63 -5.89 -22.08
CA CYS A 25 18.93 -5.98 -23.51
C CYS A 25 19.70 -7.27 -23.89
N ASP A 26 20.26 -8.00 -22.93
CA ASP A 26 20.94 -9.26 -23.13
C ASP A 26 19.96 -10.45 -22.93
N PRO A 27 19.66 -11.24 -23.98
CA PRO A 27 18.68 -12.33 -23.90
C PRO A 27 18.99 -13.41 -22.84
N ILE A 28 20.26 -13.58 -22.49
CA ILE A 28 20.70 -14.55 -21.49
C ILE A 28 20.49 -13.95 -20.10
N LYS A 29 21.02 -12.75 -19.86
CA LYS A 29 20.98 -12.12 -18.53
C LYS A 29 19.57 -11.75 -18.11
N MET A 30 18.74 -11.29 -19.05
CA MET A 30 17.33 -10.98 -18.83
C MET A 30 16.55 -12.15 -18.19
N ARG A 31 17.00 -13.39 -18.38
CA ARG A 31 16.39 -14.60 -17.80
C ARG A 31 17.11 -15.10 -16.56
N GLN A 32 17.89 -14.26 -15.89
CA GLN A 32 18.57 -14.60 -14.64
C GLN A 32 17.91 -13.93 -13.44
N GLU A 33 17.88 -14.65 -12.32
CA GLU A 33 17.34 -14.15 -11.05
C GLU A 33 17.95 -12.83 -10.57
N PRO A 34 19.27 -12.55 -10.74
CA PRO A 34 19.85 -11.26 -10.35
C PRO A 34 19.23 -10.07 -11.07
N THR A 35 18.91 -10.20 -12.37
CA THR A 35 18.23 -9.13 -13.11
C THR A 35 16.81 -8.93 -12.59
N LEU A 36 16.10 -10.01 -12.27
CA LEU A 36 14.78 -9.92 -11.65
C LEU A 36 14.84 -9.25 -10.26
N ALA A 37 15.82 -9.63 -9.44
CA ALA A 37 16.07 -9.03 -8.12
C ALA A 37 16.40 -7.54 -8.22
N ALA A 38 17.22 -7.13 -9.21
CA ALA A 38 17.52 -5.73 -9.47
C ALA A 38 16.26 -4.93 -9.81
N GLY A 39 15.35 -5.49 -10.62
CA GLY A 39 14.05 -4.88 -10.91
C GLY A 39 13.20 -4.65 -9.65
N LEU A 40 13.16 -5.63 -8.74
CA LEU A 40 12.46 -5.52 -7.46
C LEU A 40 13.09 -4.44 -6.56
N LEU A 41 14.42 -4.41 -6.44
CA LEU A 41 15.16 -3.41 -5.66
C LEU A 41 14.94 -2.00 -6.20
N LEU A 42 14.87 -1.82 -7.52
CA LEU A 42 14.56 -0.53 -8.14
C LEU A 42 13.16 -0.05 -7.76
N CYS A 43 12.17 -0.95 -7.67
CA CYS A 43 10.85 -0.58 -7.16
C CYS A 43 10.95 -0.05 -5.72
N TYR A 44 11.52 -0.86 -4.83
CA TYR A 44 11.60 -0.53 -3.40
C TYR A 44 12.39 0.76 -3.12
N THR A 45 13.57 0.89 -3.72
CA THR A 45 14.46 2.04 -3.48
C THR A 45 13.91 3.36 -4.00
N THR A 46 12.99 3.34 -4.97
CA THR A 46 12.43 4.55 -5.58
C THR A 46 11.14 5.03 -4.94
N MET A 47 10.39 4.14 -4.26
CA MET A 47 9.15 4.49 -3.58
C MET A 47 9.27 5.66 -2.60
N GLY A 48 10.36 5.72 -1.82
CA GLY A 48 10.58 6.79 -0.83
C GLY A 48 11.44 7.96 -1.32
N SER A 49 11.97 7.89 -2.54
CA SER A 49 13.02 8.81 -3.00
C SER A 49 12.70 9.52 -4.32
N ARG A 50 11.72 9.03 -5.09
CA ARG A 50 11.41 9.53 -6.43
C ARG A 50 9.91 9.76 -6.64
N PRO A 51 9.55 10.73 -7.48
CA PRO A 51 8.16 11.09 -7.75
C PRO A 51 7.38 10.06 -8.59
N SER A 52 8.05 9.15 -9.31
CA SER A 52 7.37 8.12 -10.10
C SER A 52 8.10 6.79 -10.01
N TRP A 53 7.66 5.92 -9.11
CA TRP A 53 8.26 4.62 -8.85
C TRP A 53 7.54 3.48 -9.59
N THR A 54 6.26 3.65 -9.95
CA THR A 54 5.43 2.59 -10.58
C THR A 54 5.86 2.24 -12.01
N VAL A 55 6.72 3.07 -12.62
CA VAL A 55 7.41 2.72 -13.87
C VAL A 55 8.35 1.53 -13.69
N HIS A 56 9.02 1.42 -12.53
CA HIS A 56 9.89 0.29 -12.22
C HIS A 56 9.09 -0.99 -12.00
N LEU A 57 7.91 -0.87 -11.35
CA LEU A 57 6.96 -1.98 -11.20
C LEU A 57 6.55 -2.55 -12.56
N ASN A 58 6.12 -1.67 -13.48
CA ASN A 58 5.75 -2.06 -14.84
C ASN A 58 6.92 -2.69 -15.62
N GLY A 59 8.14 -2.16 -15.43
CA GLY A 59 9.35 -2.73 -16.01
C GLY A 59 9.65 -4.13 -15.48
N ALA A 60 9.64 -4.32 -14.15
CA ALA A 60 9.88 -5.60 -13.50
C ALA A 60 8.82 -6.65 -13.87
N PHE A 61 7.55 -6.25 -13.94
CA PHE A 61 6.48 -7.15 -14.40
C PHE A 61 6.62 -7.51 -15.89
N SER A 62 7.00 -6.54 -16.73
CA SER A 62 7.28 -6.81 -18.15
C SER A 62 8.44 -7.80 -18.31
N LEU A 63 9.47 -7.73 -17.46
CA LEU A 63 10.56 -8.68 -17.41
C LEU A 63 10.10 -10.10 -17.02
N LEU A 64 9.23 -10.23 -16.01
CA LEU A 64 8.63 -11.53 -15.66
C LEU A 64 7.87 -12.15 -16.85
N ARG A 65 7.06 -11.33 -17.54
CA ARG A 65 6.28 -11.77 -18.69
C ARG A 65 7.14 -12.21 -19.86
N SER A 66 8.14 -11.42 -20.21
CA SER A 66 9.01 -11.66 -21.38
C SER A 66 10.10 -12.70 -21.13
N GLY A 67 10.53 -12.86 -19.88
CA GLY A 67 11.43 -13.93 -19.46
C GLY A 67 10.79 -15.32 -19.37
N GLY A 68 9.47 -15.43 -19.57
CA GLY A 68 8.73 -16.69 -19.50
C GLY A 68 8.39 -17.17 -18.08
N TRP A 69 8.67 -16.34 -17.06
CA TRP A 69 8.51 -16.68 -15.64
C TRP A 69 7.05 -16.83 -15.19
N LEU A 70 6.10 -16.29 -15.97
CA LEU A 70 4.67 -16.34 -15.63
C LEU A 70 3.99 -17.67 -15.98
N ILE A 71 4.60 -18.52 -16.82
CA ILE A 71 3.95 -19.76 -17.27
C ILE A 71 3.87 -20.80 -16.15
N ASN A 72 4.88 -20.83 -15.28
CA ASN A 72 4.90 -21.65 -14.08
C ASN A 72 5.86 -21.02 -13.05
N PRO A 73 5.45 -19.94 -12.37
CA PRO A 73 6.32 -19.25 -11.43
C PRO A 73 6.67 -20.18 -10.27
N SER A 74 7.96 -20.46 -10.08
CA SER A 74 8.48 -21.28 -9.00
C SER A 74 9.71 -20.65 -8.36
N GLY A 75 10.00 -20.99 -7.10
CA GLY A 75 11.14 -20.45 -6.38
C GLY A 75 11.11 -18.92 -6.32
N PHE A 76 12.27 -18.30 -6.57
CA PHE A 76 12.45 -16.85 -6.49
C PHE A 76 11.49 -16.06 -7.38
N ALA A 77 11.18 -16.54 -8.58
CA ALA A 77 10.27 -15.84 -9.48
C ALA A 77 8.84 -15.74 -8.93
N SER A 78 8.37 -16.77 -8.20
CA SER A 78 7.07 -16.75 -7.53
C SER A 78 7.04 -15.77 -6.34
N GLU A 79 8.13 -15.68 -5.60
CA GLU A 79 8.29 -14.72 -4.51
C GLU A 79 8.26 -13.28 -5.06
N VAL A 80 9.06 -12.99 -6.09
CA VAL A 80 9.07 -11.67 -6.74
C VAL A 80 7.69 -11.33 -7.31
N LEU A 81 7.02 -12.27 -7.97
CA LEU A 81 5.66 -12.05 -8.48
C LEU A 81 4.69 -11.69 -7.36
N THR A 82 4.81 -12.35 -6.21
CA THR A 82 3.96 -12.06 -5.03
C THR A 82 4.25 -10.66 -4.48
N VAL A 83 5.52 -10.26 -4.36
CA VAL A 83 5.88 -8.91 -3.92
C VAL A 83 5.42 -7.83 -4.87
N LEU A 84 5.62 -8.03 -6.18
CA LEU A 84 5.11 -7.11 -7.20
C LEU A 84 3.58 -7.06 -7.18
N GLY A 85 2.92 -8.17 -6.87
CA GLY A 85 1.48 -8.23 -6.64
C GLY A 85 1.05 -7.30 -5.50
N ILE A 86 1.74 -7.34 -4.37
CA ILE A 86 1.49 -6.44 -3.23
C ILE A 86 1.71 -5.00 -3.68
N PHE A 87 2.85 -4.70 -4.28
CA PHE A 87 3.17 -3.35 -4.78
C PHE A 87 2.15 -2.82 -5.78
N ASP A 88 1.45 -3.72 -6.48
CA ASP A 88 0.43 -3.36 -7.46
C ASP A 88 -0.98 -3.21 -6.90
N LEU A 89 -1.19 -3.42 -5.60
CA LEU A 89 -2.51 -3.28 -5.00
C LEU A 89 -3.09 -1.87 -5.25
N PRO A 90 -4.35 -1.76 -5.70
CA PRO A 90 -4.96 -0.48 -6.06
C PRO A 90 -5.12 0.46 -4.86
N THR A 91 -5.25 -0.10 -3.66
CA THR A 91 -5.42 0.63 -2.40
C THR A 91 -4.12 1.24 -1.85
N HIS A 92 -2.96 0.69 -2.21
CA HIS A 92 -1.69 1.02 -1.57
C HIS A 92 -0.80 1.97 -2.40
N THR A 93 -1.26 2.42 -3.57
CA THR A 93 -0.54 3.39 -4.39
C THR A 93 -1.40 4.61 -4.67
N ILE A 94 -1.09 5.74 -4.04
CA ILE A 94 -1.78 7.00 -4.25
C ILE A 94 -1.10 7.79 -5.36
N GLY A 95 -1.89 8.37 -6.25
CA GLY A 95 -1.37 9.21 -7.34
C GLY A 95 -0.70 8.43 -8.47
N ARG A 96 -0.92 7.11 -8.57
CA ARG A 96 -0.38 6.25 -9.64
C ARG A 96 -0.51 6.91 -11.02
N ARG A 97 0.59 6.93 -11.77
CA ARG A 97 0.73 7.58 -13.09
C ARG A 97 0.84 6.57 -14.23
N THR A 98 1.24 5.34 -13.94
CA THR A 98 1.27 4.25 -14.92
C THR A 98 0.02 3.38 -14.80
N PRO A 99 -0.43 2.72 -15.88
CA PRO A 99 -1.50 1.72 -15.77
C PRO A 99 -1.15 0.63 -14.76
N SER A 100 -2.15 0.18 -13.99
CA SER A 100 -2.00 -0.97 -13.11
C SER A 100 -2.01 -2.26 -13.93
N PRO A 101 -0.98 -3.13 -13.86
CA PRO A 101 -1.01 -4.47 -14.43
C PRO A 101 -1.98 -5.45 -13.72
N CYS A 102 -2.59 -5.06 -12.60
CA CYS A 102 -3.46 -5.90 -11.76
C CYS A 102 -2.81 -7.24 -11.38
N ILE A 103 -1.53 -7.21 -10.99
CA ILE A 103 -0.69 -8.40 -10.79
C ILE A 103 -1.31 -9.33 -9.74
N TRP A 104 -1.70 -8.79 -8.58
CA TRP A 104 -2.27 -9.62 -7.53
C TRP A 104 -3.53 -10.34 -7.99
N TYR A 105 -4.46 -9.57 -8.57
CA TYR A 105 -5.74 -10.06 -9.07
C TYR A 105 -5.56 -11.18 -10.11
N ASN A 106 -4.62 -11.01 -11.04
CA ASN A 106 -4.41 -11.91 -12.16
C ASN A 106 -3.55 -13.15 -11.81
N PHE A 107 -2.62 -13.05 -10.84
CA PHE A 107 -1.59 -14.07 -10.66
C PHE A 107 -1.37 -14.54 -9.21
N CYS A 108 -1.85 -13.82 -8.19
CA CYS A 108 -1.51 -14.11 -6.79
C CYS A 108 -2.68 -14.62 -5.95
N ARG A 109 -3.93 -14.46 -6.43
CA ARG A 109 -5.14 -14.79 -5.63
C ARG A 109 -5.29 -16.27 -5.30
N PHE A 110 -6.20 -16.53 -4.35
CA PHE A 110 -6.67 -17.85 -3.93
C PHE A 110 -5.64 -18.70 -3.20
N LYS A 111 -4.57 -18.06 -2.72
CA LYS A 111 -3.63 -18.64 -1.77
C LYS A 111 -4.25 -18.64 -0.37
N ARG A 112 -3.72 -19.48 0.52
CA ARG A 112 -4.18 -19.60 1.91
C ARG A 112 -3.07 -19.20 2.88
N GLY A 113 -3.47 -18.86 4.10
CA GLY A 113 -2.55 -18.47 5.16
C GLY A 113 -2.19 -16.99 5.10
N ILE A 114 -1.02 -16.67 5.67
CA ILE A 114 -0.52 -15.32 5.82
C ILE A 114 0.58 -15.10 4.78
N GLU A 115 0.51 -14.00 4.05
CA GLU A 115 1.60 -13.60 3.16
C GLU A 115 2.79 -13.13 4.01
N SER A 116 3.98 -13.68 3.72
CA SER A 116 5.16 -13.57 4.57
C SER A 116 5.74 -12.17 4.73
N ILE A 117 5.57 -11.29 3.73
CA ILE A 117 6.25 -9.99 3.68
C ILE A 117 5.40 -8.89 4.30
N SER A 118 4.12 -8.86 3.93
CA SER A 118 3.11 -7.96 4.48
C SER A 118 2.54 -8.45 5.81
N GLY A 119 2.63 -9.75 6.13
CA GLY A 119 1.97 -10.31 7.30
C GLY A 119 0.43 -10.24 7.22
N ILE A 120 -0.16 -9.96 6.05
CA ILE A 120 -1.61 -9.90 5.82
C ILE A 120 -2.11 -11.27 5.32
N PRO A 121 -3.30 -11.74 5.73
CA PRO A 121 -3.89 -12.95 5.16
C PRO A 121 -4.11 -12.81 3.66
N TYR A 122 -3.78 -13.84 2.88
CA TYR A 122 -4.00 -13.84 1.43
C TYR A 122 -5.45 -13.52 1.07
N THR A 123 -6.40 -14.00 1.86
CA THR A 123 -7.84 -13.74 1.65
C THR A 123 -8.21 -12.26 1.81
N LEU A 124 -7.50 -11.49 2.64
CA LEU A 124 -7.72 -10.05 2.75
C LEU A 124 -7.05 -9.30 1.58
N LEU A 125 -5.84 -9.71 1.18
CA LEU A 125 -5.15 -9.14 0.01
C LEU A 125 -5.96 -9.37 -1.27
N ASP A 126 -6.61 -10.53 -1.41
CA ASP A 126 -7.52 -10.84 -2.51
C ASP A 126 -8.66 -9.82 -2.60
N LEU A 127 -9.29 -9.49 -1.47
CA LEU A 127 -10.33 -8.46 -1.41
C LEU A 127 -9.79 -7.06 -1.72
N LEU A 128 -8.62 -6.70 -1.20
CA LEU A 128 -8.02 -5.40 -1.49
C LEU A 128 -7.62 -5.25 -2.97
N SER A 129 -7.35 -6.36 -3.66
CA SER A 129 -7.09 -6.35 -5.11
C SER A 129 -8.34 -6.08 -5.96
N THR A 130 -9.53 -6.24 -5.38
CA THR A 130 -10.84 -6.06 -6.02
C THR A 130 -11.58 -4.84 -5.48
N ILE A 131 -10.87 -3.83 -4.97
CA ILE A 131 -11.48 -2.65 -4.33
C ILE A 131 -12.43 -1.85 -5.23
N GLU A 132 -12.33 -2.07 -6.55
CA GLU A 132 -13.14 -1.41 -7.55
C GLU A 132 -14.46 -2.15 -7.85
N ASP A 133 -14.62 -3.38 -7.34
CA ASP A 133 -15.80 -4.20 -7.57
C ASP A 133 -17.02 -3.64 -6.80
N PRO A 134 -18.24 -3.71 -7.36
CA PRO A 134 -19.43 -3.09 -6.75
C PRO A 134 -19.81 -3.61 -5.36
N ASP A 135 -19.55 -4.89 -5.08
CA ASP A 135 -19.95 -5.61 -3.86
C ASP A 135 -18.82 -5.77 -2.84
N ILE A 136 -17.66 -5.14 -3.07
CA ILE A 136 -16.48 -5.35 -2.26
C ILE A 136 -16.64 -4.90 -0.80
N GLU A 137 -17.43 -3.86 -0.54
CA GLU A 137 -17.72 -3.42 0.83
C GLU A 137 -18.39 -4.53 1.64
N ASP A 138 -19.41 -5.19 1.07
CA ASP A 138 -20.11 -6.28 1.74
C ASP A 138 -19.18 -7.48 1.96
N GLN A 139 -18.32 -7.80 1.00
CA GLN A 139 -17.32 -8.86 1.14
C GLN A 139 -16.31 -8.55 2.26
N LEU A 140 -15.84 -7.31 2.38
CA LEU A 140 -14.96 -6.87 3.48
C LEU A 140 -15.66 -6.92 4.85
N TRP A 141 -16.96 -6.61 4.90
CA TRP A 141 -17.74 -6.76 6.13
C TRP A 141 -17.93 -8.21 6.55
N ALA A 142 -18.12 -9.10 5.58
CA ALA A 142 -18.27 -10.55 5.78
C ALA A 142 -16.93 -11.25 6.04
N TRP A 143 -15.80 -10.62 5.70
CA TRP A 143 -14.49 -11.23 5.85
C TRP A 143 -14.17 -11.53 7.33
N THR A 144 -13.68 -12.74 7.54
CA THR A 144 -13.16 -13.24 8.81
C THR A 144 -11.82 -13.93 8.56
N TYR A 145 -10.87 -13.77 9.47
CA TYR A 145 -9.64 -14.56 9.46
C TYR A 145 -9.90 -15.94 10.07
N VAL A 146 -9.19 -16.95 9.57
CA VAL A 146 -9.20 -18.34 10.06
C VAL A 146 -7.82 -18.78 10.56
N GLU A 147 -6.82 -17.92 10.37
CA GLU A 147 -5.42 -18.17 10.61
C GLU A 147 -5.06 -18.00 12.09
N VAL A 148 -4.23 -18.91 12.59
CA VAL A 148 -3.63 -18.79 13.94
C VAL A 148 -2.81 -17.50 13.98
N SER A 149 -3.10 -16.66 14.96
CA SER A 149 -2.62 -15.28 14.98
C SER A 149 -2.54 -14.74 16.40
N THR A 150 -1.64 -13.79 16.61
CA THR A 150 -1.58 -12.99 17.83
C THR A 150 -2.70 -11.94 17.84
N LEU A 151 -3.05 -11.43 19.02
CA LEU A 151 -4.02 -10.34 19.13
C LEU A 151 -3.58 -9.09 18.36
N ALA A 152 -2.28 -8.79 18.34
CA ALA A 152 -1.72 -7.69 17.55
C ALA A 152 -1.94 -7.87 16.04
N GLN A 153 -1.69 -9.08 15.51
CA GLN A 153 -1.95 -9.40 14.11
C GLN A 153 -3.44 -9.27 13.78
N GLN A 154 -4.33 -9.80 14.62
CA GLN A 154 -5.78 -9.71 14.41
C GLN A 154 -6.25 -8.26 14.35
N ARG A 155 -5.75 -7.41 15.26
CA ARG A 155 -6.05 -5.97 15.27
C ARG A 155 -5.52 -5.27 14.01
N MET A 156 -4.29 -5.57 13.61
CA MET A 156 -3.69 -5.06 12.37
C MET A 156 -4.52 -5.43 11.14
N TRP A 157 -4.93 -6.69 11.02
CA TRP A 157 -5.78 -7.15 9.92
C TRP A 157 -7.15 -6.49 9.93
N ASN A 158 -7.73 -6.32 11.11
CA ASN A 158 -9.00 -5.60 11.24
C ASN A 158 -8.85 -4.14 10.81
N ALA A 159 -7.82 -3.42 11.25
CA ALA A 159 -7.57 -2.04 10.82
C ALA A 159 -7.39 -1.94 9.29
N THR A 160 -6.62 -2.88 8.70
CA THR A 160 -6.43 -2.99 7.25
C THR A 160 -7.74 -3.20 6.51
N ARG A 161 -8.60 -4.10 7.01
CA ARG A 161 -9.94 -4.34 6.48
C ARG A 161 -10.84 -3.12 6.56
N LEU A 162 -10.85 -2.42 7.70
CA LEU A 162 -11.63 -1.19 7.88
C LEU A 162 -11.18 -0.09 6.91
N ALA A 163 -9.87 0.04 6.69
CA ALA A 163 -9.33 0.94 5.68
C ALA A 163 -9.71 0.54 4.25
N GLY A 164 -9.81 -0.76 3.97
CA GLY A 164 -10.41 -1.29 2.75
C GLY A 164 -11.87 -0.82 2.59
N ILE A 165 -12.70 -0.92 3.63
CA ILE A 165 -14.10 -0.48 3.58
C ILE A 165 -14.19 1.03 3.28
N ILE A 166 -13.37 1.86 3.92
CA ILE A 166 -13.30 3.30 3.63
C ILE A 166 -12.90 3.54 2.17
N SER A 167 -11.87 2.83 1.68
CA SER A 167 -11.40 2.96 0.29
C SER A 167 -12.46 2.56 -0.74
N ALA A 168 -13.20 1.48 -0.47
CA ALA A 168 -14.33 1.04 -1.30
C ALA A 168 -15.41 2.12 -1.40
N ARG A 169 -15.80 2.70 -0.25
CA ARG A 169 -16.79 3.80 -0.20
C ARG A 169 -16.33 5.01 -0.99
N GLU A 170 -15.06 5.39 -0.87
CA GLU A 170 -14.51 6.51 -1.64
C GLU A 170 -14.52 6.24 -3.14
N TYR A 171 -14.16 5.03 -3.57
CA TYR A 171 -14.21 4.63 -4.96
C TYR A 171 -15.65 4.69 -5.50
N GLN A 172 -16.60 4.11 -4.76
CA GLN A 172 -18.01 4.13 -5.16
C GLN A 172 -18.59 5.54 -5.16
N ALA A 173 -18.20 6.42 -4.24
CA ALA A 173 -18.61 7.82 -4.25
C ALA A 173 -18.08 8.58 -5.49
N GLN A 174 -16.82 8.33 -5.88
CA GLN A 174 -16.23 8.90 -7.09
C GLN A 174 -16.90 8.38 -8.35
N ARG A 175 -17.29 7.10 -8.38
CA ARG A 175 -17.99 6.48 -9.50
C ARG A 175 -19.46 6.91 -9.58
N GLY A 176 -20.18 6.94 -8.46
CA GLY A 176 -21.57 7.40 -8.34
C GLY A 176 -21.75 8.87 -8.70
N SER A 177 -20.72 9.70 -8.50
CA SER A 177 -20.66 11.07 -9.03
C SER A 177 -20.65 11.13 -10.57
N ASN A 178 -20.23 10.05 -11.25
CA ASN A 178 -20.18 9.93 -12.72
C ASN A 178 -21.32 9.08 -13.32
N THR A 179 -21.92 8.17 -12.54
CA THR A 179 -22.98 7.26 -12.98
C THR A 179 -24.12 7.22 -11.96
N ALA A 180 -24.80 8.34 -11.76
CA ALA A 180 -26.11 8.34 -11.14
C ALA A 180 -27.13 7.69 -12.09
N LYS A 181 -27.19 6.35 -12.08
CA LYS A 181 -28.31 5.47 -12.52
C LYS A 181 -27.75 4.07 -12.80
N LEU A 182 -27.86 3.18 -11.82
CA LEU A 182 -28.42 1.83 -11.96
C LEU A 182 -28.31 1.15 -10.59
N MET A 183 -29.47 0.74 -10.10
CA MET A 183 -29.75 0.24 -8.76
C MET A 183 -29.06 -1.10 -8.47
N HIS A 184 -28.66 -1.31 -7.22
CA HIS A 184 -29.06 -2.47 -6.41
C HIS A 184 -28.88 -2.15 -4.91
N PRO A 185 -29.95 -2.24 -4.08
CA PRO A 185 -29.82 -2.12 -2.64
C PRO A 185 -29.56 -3.50 -2.03
N HIS A 186 -28.29 -3.90 -1.95
CA HIS A 186 -27.89 -4.87 -0.92
C HIS A 186 -27.34 -4.07 0.26
N HIS A 187 -28.27 -3.50 1.03
CA HIS A 187 -27.91 -2.92 2.31
C HIS A 187 -27.72 -4.07 3.30
N THR A 188 -26.47 -4.45 3.57
CA THR A 188 -26.15 -5.09 4.85
C THR A 188 -26.38 -4.05 5.95
N THR A 189 -26.92 -4.45 7.11
CA THR A 189 -27.10 -3.55 8.27
C THR A 189 -25.79 -2.92 8.77
N LYS A 190 -24.64 -3.47 8.34
CA LYS A 190 -23.30 -2.92 8.62
C LYS A 190 -22.85 -1.83 7.64
N GLY A 191 -23.44 -1.76 6.43
CA GLY A 191 -23.22 -0.67 5.47
C GLY A 191 -23.62 0.70 6.03
N ASP A 192 -24.50 0.73 7.04
CA ASP A 192 -24.94 1.94 7.73
C ASP A 192 -23.91 2.50 8.73
N ILE A 193 -22.87 1.73 9.08
CA ILE A 193 -21.82 2.21 9.99
C ILE A 193 -21.06 3.35 9.33
N SER A 194 -21.10 4.54 9.94
CA SER A 194 -20.46 5.74 9.37
C SER A 194 -18.93 5.60 9.26
N THR A 195 -18.35 6.29 8.28
CA THR A 195 -16.89 6.36 8.10
C THR A 195 -16.19 6.92 9.35
N GLY A 196 -16.82 7.84 10.08
CA GLY A 196 -16.31 8.36 11.35
C GLY A 196 -16.09 7.28 12.42
N VAL A 197 -16.99 6.30 12.52
CA VAL A 197 -16.84 5.18 13.46
C VAL A 197 -15.66 4.29 13.07
N LEU A 198 -15.53 3.98 11.78
CA LEU A 198 -14.41 3.17 11.27
C LEU A 198 -13.05 3.82 11.56
N ILE A 199 -12.96 5.15 11.44
CA ILE A 199 -11.75 5.91 11.79
C ILE A 199 -11.41 5.75 13.27
N GLN A 200 -12.39 5.85 14.17
CA GLN A 200 -12.14 5.68 15.61
C GLN A 200 -11.60 4.28 15.91
N ASP A 201 -12.16 3.24 15.30
CA ASP A 201 -11.71 1.86 15.49
C ASP A 201 -10.29 1.63 14.94
N ILE A 202 -9.96 2.26 13.80
CA ILE A 202 -8.58 2.26 13.27
C ILE A 202 -7.65 2.95 14.26
N LEU A 203 -7.95 4.18 14.71
CA LEU A 203 -7.07 4.92 15.62
C LEU A 203 -6.90 4.20 16.98
N GLY A 204 -7.98 3.63 17.52
CA GLY A 204 -7.92 2.81 18.73
C GLY A 204 -7.01 1.60 18.59
N THR A 205 -6.92 1.02 17.39
CA THR A 205 -5.96 -0.06 17.11
C THR A 205 -4.52 0.38 17.32
N PHE A 206 -4.15 1.60 16.89
CA PHE A 206 -2.80 2.13 17.07
C PHE A 206 -2.47 2.45 18.52
N GLU A 207 -3.43 2.95 19.29
CA GLU A 207 -3.22 3.22 20.71
C GLU A 207 -2.92 1.92 21.46
N VAL A 208 -3.63 0.85 21.15
CA VAL A 208 -3.41 -0.42 21.84
C VAL A 208 -2.14 -1.13 21.37
N ILE A 209 -1.91 -1.25 20.05
CA ILE A 209 -0.66 -1.85 19.52
C ILE A 209 0.55 -1.04 19.98
N GLY A 210 0.47 0.30 19.97
CA GLY A 210 1.56 1.17 20.42
C GLY A 210 1.88 1.05 21.90
N ASN A 211 0.94 0.59 22.74
CA ASN A 211 1.17 0.34 24.16
C ASN A 211 1.65 -1.10 24.44
N GLU A 212 1.25 -2.06 23.60
CA GLU A 212 1.65 -3.48 23.69
C GLU A 212 3.00 -3.78 23.01
N ALA A 213 3.45 -2.92 22.09
CA ALA A 213 4.72 -3.04 21.37
C ALA A 213 5.91 -2.65 22.25
N SER A 214 6.09 -3.34 23.38
CA SER A 214 7.34 -3.33 24.13
C SER A 214 8.29 -4.36 23.52
N HIS A 215 9.29 -3.87 22.79
CA HIS A 215 10.54 -4.55 22.43
C HIS A 215 10.48 -5.73 21.42
N GLU A 216 11.13 -5.49 20.27
CA GLU A 216 11.82 -6.47 19.39
C GLU A 216 11.04 -7.34 18.38
N SER A 217 9.69 -7.38 18.32
CA SER A 217 8.99 -8.34 17.44
C SER A 217 7.97 -7.79 16.43
N TYR A 218 7.89 -6.48 16.21
CA TYR A 218 6.76 -5.85 15.47
C TYR A 218 7.13 -4.93 14.31
N ASP A 219 8.36 -4.95 13.80
CA ASP A 219 8.76 -4.07 12.68
C ASP A 219 7.90 -4.29 11.41
N TYR A 220 7.48 -5.53 11.13
CA TYR A 220 6.56 -5.83 10.02
C TYR A 220 5.13 -5.34 10.28
N VAL A 221 4.72 -5.23 11.56
CA VAL A 221 3.39 -4.74 11.92
C VAL A 221 3.25 -3.26 11.59
N TRP A 222 4.30 -2.46 11.79
CA TRP A 222 4.24 -1.03 11.53
C TRP A 222 4.15 -0.68 10.04
N ASN A 223 4.90 -1.37 9.18
CA ASN A 223 4.83 -1.16 7.72
C ASN A 223 3.41 -1.44 7.20
N THR A 224 2.83 -2.54 7.66
CA THR A 224 1.45 -2.95 7.35
C THR A 224 0.39 -1.97 7.83
N LEU A 225 0.70 -1.21 8.88
CA LEU A 225 -0.18 -0.21 9.47
C LEU A 225 -0.12 1.14 8.75
N LEU A 226 0.82 1.37 7.82
CA LEU A 226 0.88 2.63 7.08
C LEU A 226 -0.39 2.87 6.26
N PHE A 227 -0.86 1.87 5.51
CA PHE A 227 -2.11 1.95 4.74
C PHE A 227 -3.32 2.33 5.60
N PRO A 228 -3.67 1.62 6.68
CA PRO A 228 -4.83 1.98 7.48
C PRO A 228 -4.71 3.33 8.18
N LEU A 229 -3.51 3.71 8.66
CA LEU A 229 -3.33 5.05 9.25
C LEU A 229 -3.54 6.14 8.21
N PHE A 230 -2.96 5.99 7.02
CA PHE A 230 -3.07 6.95 5.95
C PHE A 230 -4.54 7.11 5.49
N ILE A 231 -5.27 6.01 5.33
CA ILE A 231 -6.68 6.06 4.94
C ILE A 231 -7.53 6.74 6.01
N ALA A 232 -7.32 6.44 7.31
CA ALA A 232 -8.03 7.14 8.37
C ALA A 232 -7.69 8.64 8.40
N ALA A 233 -6.41 8.98 8.24
CA ALA A 233 -5.91 10.35 8.27
C ALA A 233 -6.36 11.19 7.07
N SER A 234 -6.59 10.57 5.91
CA SER A 234 -7.03 11.27 4.70
C SER A 234 -8.50 11.75 4.78
N GLN A 235 -9.27 11.22 5.73
CA GLN A 235 -10.67 11.57 5.95
C GLN A 235 -10.86 12.89 6.72
N ALA A 236 -10.24 13.97 6.25
CA ALA A 236 -10.17 15.26 6.94
C ALA A 236 -11.51 15.77 7.51
N ARG A 237 -12.61 15.58 6.77
CA ARG A 237 -13.97 15.99 7.18
C ARG A 237 -14.51 15.28 8.43
N TRP A 238 -13.97 14.12 8.77
CA TRP A 238 -14.40 13.29 9.90
C TRP A 238 -13.47 13.42 11.11
N LEU A 239 -12.38 14.20 11.00
CA LEU A 239 -11.36 14.33 12.03
C LEU A 239 -11.51 15.63 12.81
N SER A 240 -11.58 15.51 14.13
CA SER A 240 -11.37 16.62 15.06
C SER A 240 -9.90 16.99 15.17
N GLU A 241 -9.60 18.20 15.64
CA GLU A 241 -8.21 18.64 15.89
C GLU A 241 -7.47 17.74 16.90
N VAL A 242 -8.19 17.18 17.87
CA VAL A 242 -7.64 16.21 18.83
C VAL A 242 -7.18 14.94 18.10
N GLN A 243 -7.96 14.45 17.14
CA GLN A 243 -7.61 13.26 16.36
C GLN A 243 -6.46 13.53 15.39
N LYS A 244 -6.42 14.71 14.74
CA LYS A 244 -5.27 15.11 13.91
C LYS A 244 -3.98 15.11 14.72
N THR A 245 -4.01 15.69 15.91
CA THR A 245 -2.88 15.69 16.85
C THR A 245 -2.49 14.27 17.29
N LEU A 246 -3.47 13.38 17.52
CA LEU A 246 -3.21 11.98 17.85
C LEU A 246 -2.53 11.25 16.69
N ILE A 247 -2.99 11.45 15.45
CA ILE A 247 -2.40 10.88 14.25
C ILE A 247 -0.93 11.31 14.12
N ASP A 248 -0.61 12.60 14.30
CA ASP A 248 0.79 13.06 14.25
C ASP A 248 1.67 12.39 15.30
N LYS A 249 1.15 12.19 16.52
CA LYS A 249 1.86 11.47 17.59
C LYS A 249 2.10 10.01 17.22
N ILE A 250 1.08 9.32 16.71
CA ILE A 250 1.19 7.93 16.25
C ILE A 250 2.23 7.85 15.13
N TRP A 251 2.13 8.73 14.13
CA TRP A 251 3.02 8.72 12.97
C TRP A 251 4.48 8.91 13.38
N THR A 252 4.73 9.88 14.26
CA THR A 252 6.06 10.16 14.78
C THR A 252 6.60 8.99 15.61
N LYS A 253 5.77 8.36 16.43
CA LYS A 253 6.17 7.23 17.26
C LYS A 253 6.50 5.98 16.42
N CYS A 254 5.73 5.71 15.38
CA CYS A 254 5.80 4.46 14.62
C CYS A 254 6.76 4.51 13.43
N PHE A 255 7.03 5.70 12.86
CA PHE A 255 7.72 5.84 11.59
C PHE A 255 9.02 6.67 11.66
N THR A 256 9.55 6.85 12.87
CA THR A 256 10.86 7.44 13.10
C THR A 256 11.87 6.38 13.52
N TYR A 257 13.13 6.57 13.11
CA TYR A 257 14.27 5.78 13.55
C TYR A 257 15.26 6.72 14.23
N ASP A 258 15.65 6.43 15.47
CA ASP A 258 16.44 7.33 16.32
C ASP A 258 15.89 8.76 16.39
N GLY A 259 14.55 8.89 16.41
CA GLY A 259 13.86 10.18 16.45
C GLY A 259 13.86 10.95 15.12
N VAL A 260 14.43 10.38 14.05
CA VAL A 260 14.43 10.97 12.70
C VAL A 260 13.41 10.27 11.81
N MET A 261 12.50 11.05 11.23
CA MET A 261 11.50 10.53 10.26
C MET A 261 12.21 9.93 9.05
N ILE A 262 11.93 8.67 8.74
CA ILE A 262 12.43 8.02 7.54
C ILE A 262 11.78 8.69 6.32
N LYS A 263 12.58 9.01 5.29
CA LYS A 263 12.15 9.75 4.11
C LYS A 263 10.89 9.18 3.46
N TYR A 264 10.79 7.86 3.40
CA TYR A 264 9.64 7.12 2.86
C TYR A 264 8.33 7.51 3.56
N TYR A 265 8.31 7.59 4.89
CA TYR A 265 7.10 7.90 5.67
C TYR A 265 6.77 9.40 5.76
N ARG A 266 7.69 10.28 5.35
CA ARG A 266 7.46 11.73 5.33
C ARG A 266 6.50 12.15 4.23
N ALA A 267 6.66 11.62 3.02
CA ALA A 267 5.84 12.02 1.88
C ALA A 267 4.33 11.77 2.08
N PRO A 268 3.88 10.61 2.60
CA PRO A 268 2.47 10.43 2.95
C PRO A 268 1.99 11.42 4.02
N LEU A 269 2.79 11.70 5.07
CA LEU A 269 2.41 12.66 6.12
C LEU A 269 2.25 14.09 5.58
N ASP A 270 3.19 14.55 4.76
CA ASP A 270 3.11 15.87 4.12
C ASP A 270 1.88 16.01 3.21
N LEU A 271 1.40 14.90 2.64
CA LEU A 271 0.17 14.87 1.85
C LEU A 271 -1.06 14.99 2.76
N ILE A 272 -1.07 14.28 3.88
CA ILE A 272 -2.14 14.34 4.90
C ILE A 272 -2.29 15.76 5.47
N HIS A 273 -1.19 16.41 5.83
CA HIS A 273 -1.25 17.78 6.37
C HIS A 273 -1.85 18.78 5.38
N GLU A 274 -1.54 18.65 4.10
CA GLU A 274 -2.18 19.50 3.09
C GLU A 274 -3.67 19.15 2.91
N LEU A 275 -4.06 17.87 2.98
CA LEU A 275 -5.48 17.49 2.94
C LEU A 275 -6.28 18.08 4.11
N TRP A 276 -5.67 18.24 5.28
CA TRP A 276 -6.33 18.84 6.44
C TRP A 276 -6.56 20.34 6.31
N GLY A 277 -5.70 21.05 5.56
CA GLY A 277 -5.78 22.50 5.37
C GLY A 277 -6.38 22.93 4.02
N GLY A 278 -6.56 22.00 3.08
CA GLY A 278 -6.92 22.28 1.70
C GLY A 278 -8.42 22.32 1.40
N PRO A 279 -8.80 22.79 0.19
CA PRO A 279 -10.17 22.62 -0.31
C PRO A 279 -10.52 21.13 -0.46
N ALA A 280 -11.81 20.80 -0.66
CA ALA A 280 -12.30 19.43 -0.82
C ALA A 280 -11.63 18.70 -2.02
N ARG A 281 -10.44 18.15 -1.79
CA ARG A 281 -9.63 17.35 -2.71
C ARG A 281 -9.40 15.97 -2.11
N THR A 282 -9.30 14.97 -2.96
CA THR A 282 -8.90 13.62 -2.53
C THR A 282 -7.37 13.51 -2.48
N ALA A 283 -6.86 12.56 -1.69
CA ALA A 283 -5.43 12.26 -1.64
C ALA A 283 -4.83 11.99 -3.04
N LYS A 284 -5.59 11.28 -3.89
CA LYS A 284 -5.22 11.00 -5.28
C LYS A 284 -5.05 12.27 -6.11
N GLN A 285 -6.03 13.18 -6.05
CA GLN A 285 -5.98 14.44 -6.78
C GLN A 285 -4.78 15.29 -6.34
N LEU A 286 -4.49 15.30 -5.05
CA LEU A 286 -3.38 16.07 -4.53
C LEU A 286 -2.02 15.48 -4.93
N ALA A 287 -1.86 14.16 -4.83
CA ALA A 287 -0.64 13.47 -5.28
C ALA A 287 -0.39 13.72 -6.78
N GLN A 288 -1.44 13.66 -7.60
CA GLN A 288 -1.36 13.98 -9.03
C GLN A 288 -0.96 15.44 -9.29
N ALA A 289 -1.52 16.39 -8.54
CA ALA A 289 -1.15 17.80 -8.64
C ALA A 289 0.30 18.07 -8.26
N ARG A 290 0.84 17.32 -7.28
CA ARG A 290 2.25 17.36 -6.88
C ARG A 290 3.16 16.55 -7.81
N ASN A 291 2.60 15.85 -8.79
CA ASN A 291 3.33 14.95 -9.69
C ASN A 291 4.13 13.86 -8.92
N VAL A 292 3.55 13.32 -7.84
CA VAL A 292 4.15 12.29 -6.99
C VAL A 292 3.30 11.02 -6.92
N GLU A 293 3.96 9.88 -6.71
CA GLU A 293 3.36 8.59 -6.40
C GLU A 293 3.74 8.20 -4.98
N ILE A 294 2.74 7.91 -4.14
CA ILE A 294 2.96 7.53 -2.74
C ILE A 294 2.60 6.06 -2.58
N SER A 295 3.53 5.26 -2.08
CA SER A 295 3.29 3.89 -1.66
C SER A 295 2.92 3.82 -0.18
N LEU A 296 2.06 2.87 0.17
CA LEU A 296 1.55 2.66 1.52
C LEU A 296 1.86 1.24 2.05
N PHE A 297 2.98 0.66 1.59
CA PHE A 297 3.51 -0.65 2.01
C PHE A 297 4.48 -0.54 3.18
#